data_AF-A0AB35HXD8-F1
#
_entry.id   AF-A0AB35HXD8-F1
#
_cell.length_a   1.000
_cell.length_b   1.000
_cell.length_c   1.000
_cell.angle_alpha   90.00
_cell.angle_beta   90.00
_cell.angle_gamma   90.00
#
_symmetry.space_group_name_H-M   'P 1'
#
loop_
_entity.id
_entity.type
_entity.pdbx_description
1 polymer ?
#
loop_
_entity_poly.entity_id
_entity_poly.type
_entity_poly.pdbx_seq_one_letter_code
_entity_poly.pdbx_strand_id
1 'polypeptide(L)'
;MIKEFVDLFNRRRSELERAFRENEPKKYVDVVRETARILNPDPNAYSSRHPDPSRVIEIDDGCYQGDYLYILPASHGSGKFWCVSVEYGSCAACDTLEAAQELDDVDERIREYMMLALHIVQGLKELPL
;
A
#
# COMPACT_ATOMS: atom_id res chain seq x y z
N MET A 1 -9.22 -5.09 10.29
CA MET A 1 -8.35 -5.88 9.42
C MET A 1 -9.18 -6.89 8.64
N ILE A 2 -9.10 -6.87 7.31
CA ILE A 2 -9.88 -7.73 6.43
C ILE A 2 -9.13 -9.06 6.28
N LYS A 3 -9.69 -10.16 6.81
CA LYS A 3 -9.00 -11.46 6.91
C LYS A 3 -8.47 -11.95 5.55
N GLU A 4 -9.29 -11.83 4.51
CA GLU A 4 -8.90 -12.21 3.15
C GLU A 4 -7.63 -11.49 2.68
N PHE A 5 -7.49 -10.19 2.97
CA PHE A 5 -6.32 -9.41 2.58
C PHE A 5 -5.07 -9.81 3.36
N VAL A 6 -5.22 -10.16 4.64
CA VAL A 6 -4.11 -10.71 5.45
C VAL A 6 -3.64 -12.04 4.88
N ASP A 7 -4.57 -12.92 4.53
CA ASP A 7 -4.25 -14.23 3.97
C ASP A 7 -3.58 -14.10 2.59
N LEU A 8 -4.04 -13.16 1.74
CA LEU A 8 -3.38 -12.84 0.48
C LEU A 8 -1.98 -12.24 0.69
N PHE A 9 -1.84 -11.29 1.60
CA PHE A 9 -0.57 -10.66 1.94
C PHE A 9 0.46 -11.71 2.40
N ASN A 10 0.10 -12.55 3.37
CA ASN A 10 1.00 -13.59 3.88
C ASN A 10 1.40 -14.60 2.80
N ARG A 11 0.47 -14.99 1.92
CA ARG A 11 0.76 -15.93 0.82
C ARG A 11 1.67 -15.34 -0.25
N ARG A 12 1.57 -14.03 -0.49
CA ARG A 12 2.25 -13.34 -1.61
C ARG A 12 3.35 -12.38 -1.16
N ARG A 13 3.74 -12.45 0.12
CA ARG A 13 4.74 -11.58 0.74
C ARG A 13 6.07 -11.56 -0.04
N SER A 14 6.52 -12.72 -0.50
CA SER A 14 7.76 -12.85 -1.28
C SER A 14 7.69 -12.16 -2.64
N GLU A 15 6.51 -12.07 -3.26
CA GLU A 15 6.33 -11.31 -4.51
C GLU A 15 6.51 -9.81 -4.26
N LEU A 16 6.00 -9.32 -3.13
CA LEU A 16 6.12 -7.92 -2.72
C LEU A 16 7.56 -7.56 -2.36
N GLU A 17 8.24 -8.40 -1.59
CA GLU A 17 9.66 -8.23 -1.25
C GLU A 17 10.52 -8.16 -2.52
N ARG A 18 10.28 -9.05 -3.49
CA ARG A 18 10.97 -9.00 -4.78
C ARG A 18 10.68 -7.71 -5.53
N ALA A 19 9.41 -7.28 -5.58
CA ALA A 19 9.05 -6.05 -6.28
C ALA A 19 9.73 -4.82 -5.68
N PHE A 20 9.81 -4.70 -4.36
CA PHE A 20 10.53 -3.60 -3.70
C PHE A 20 12.05 -3.67 -3.90
N ARG A 21 12.63 -4.86 -4.09
CA ARG A 21 14.04 -5.01 -4.46
C ARG A 21 14.32 -4.57 -5.89
N GLU A 22 13.43 -4.92 -6.81
CA GLU A 22 13.56 -4.57 -8.22
C GLU A 22 13.28 -3.08 -8.46
N ASN A 23 12.28 -2.53 -7.77
CA ASN A 23 11.86 -1.15 -7.89
C ASN A 23 11.59 -0.58 -6.49
N GLU A 24 12.57 0.16 -5.98
CA GLU A 24 12.43 0.84 -4.70
C GLU A 24 11.29 1.87 -4.74
N PRO A 25 10.36 1.85 -3.76
CA PRO A 25 9.28 2.83 -3.68
C PRO A 25 9.86 4.22 -3.43
N LYS A 26 9.40 5.21 -4.20
CA LYS A 26 9.84 6.61 -4.07
C LYS A 26 8.86 7.46 -3.27
N LYS A 27 7.58 7.07 -3.29
CA LYS A 27 6.49 7.72 -2.55
C LYS A 27 5.62 6.69 -1.84
N TYR A 28 4.83 7.14 -0.87
CA TYR A 28 3.87 6.27 -0.17
C TYR A 28 2.87 5.61 -1.13
N VAL A 29 2.39 6.33 -2.14
CA VAL A 29 1.51 5.75 -3.18
C VAL A 29 2.13 4.53 -3.88
N ASP A 30 3.45 4.45 -4.01
CA ASP A 30 4.11 3.29 -4.63
C ASP A 30 3.97 2.06 -3.74
N VAL A 31 4.15 2.22 -2.42
CA VAL A 31 3.93 1.17 -1.42
C VAL A 31 2.47 0.72 -1.44
N VAL A 32 1.52 1.67 -1.48
CA VAL A 32 0.08 1.37 -1.51
C VAL A 32 -0.31 0.63 -2.79
N ARG A 33 0.18 1.07 -3.95
CA ARG A 33 -0.10 0.42 -5.24
C ARG A 33 0.46 -0.99 -5.30
N GLU A 34 1.69 -1.18 -4.86
CA GLU A 34 2.32 -2.50 -4.89
C GLU A 34 1.68 -3.46 -3.87
N THR A 35 1.26 -2.93 -2.72
CA THR A 35 0.42 -3.67 -1.77
C THR A 35 -0.92 -4.04 -2.40
N ALA A 36 -1.62 -3.10 -3.04
CA ALA A 36 -2.88 -3.36 -3.73
C ALA A 36 -2.74 -4.44 -4.82
N ARG A 37 -1.62 -4.47 -5.55
CA ARG A 37 -1.32 -5.48 -6.55
C ARG A 37 -1.31 -6.90 -5.96
N ILE A 38 -0.65 -7.11 -4.83
CA ILE A 38 -0.61 -8.45 -4.21
C ILE A 38 -1.95 -8.83 -3.55
N LEU A 39 -2.76 -7.85 -3.16
CA LEU A 39 -4.13 -8.09 -2.68
C LEU A 39 -5.12 -8.41 -3.81
N ASN A 40 -4.71 -8.30 -5.08
CA ASN A 40 -5.51 -8.67 -6.23
C ASN A 40 -4.96 -9.96 -6.86
N PRO A 41 -5.58 -11.13 -6.62
CA PRO A 41 -5.13 -12.40 -7.18
C PRO A 41 -5.38 -12.50 -8.69
N ASP A 42 -6.27 -11.67 -9.24
CA ASP A 42 -6.57 -11.63 -10.68
C ASP A 42 -6.63 -10.17 -11.16
N PRO A 43 -5.47 -9.52 -11.35
CA PRO A 43 -5.41 -8.10 -11.75
C PRO A 43 -5.96 -7.85 -13.16
N ASN A 44 -6.11 -8.89 -13.99
CA ASN A 44 -6.64 -8.77 -15.35
C ASN A 44 -8.15 -9.06 -15.43
N ALA A 45 -8.78 -9.53 -14.34
CA ALA A 45 -10.22 -9.72 -14.31
C ALA A 45 -10.96 -8.38 -14.34
N TYR A 46 -11.78 -8.23 -15.39
CA TYR A 46 -12.64 -7.05 -15.60
C TYR A 46 -13.56 -6.77 -14.40
N SER A 47 -13.96 -7.81 -13.67
CA SER A 47 -14.86 -7.74 -12.50
C SER A 47 -14.22 -8.23 -11.20
N SER A 48 -12.90 -8.08 -11.02
CA SER A 48 -12.26 -8.42 -9.75
C SER A 48 -12.91 -7.63 -8.61
N ARG A 49 -13.16 -8.34 -7.49
CA ARG A 49 -13.70 -7.75 -6.26
C ARG A 49 -12.58 -7.32 -5.28
N HIS A 50 -11.37 -7.10 -5.79
CA HIS A 50 -10.19 -6.73 -5.04
C HIS A 50 -9.68 -5.35 -5.52
N PRO A 51 -8.86 -4.66 -4.71
CA PRO A 51 -8.23 -3.41 -5.10
C PRO A 51 -7.56 -3.48 -6.47
N ASP A 52 -7.84 -2.50 -7.33
CA ASP A 52 -7.14 -2.31 -8.59
C ASP A 52 -5.98 -1.33 -8.37
N PRO A 53 -4.71 -1.79 -8.46
CA PRO A 53 -3.55 -0.93 -8.19
C PRO A 53 -3.44 0.25 -9.15
N SER A 54 -3.96 0.14 -10.37
CA SER A 54 -3.94 1.23 -11.35
C SER A 54 -4.93 2.36 -11.04
N ARG A 55 -5.88 2.10 -10.13
CA ARG A 55 -6.97 3.01 -9.76
C ARG A 55 -6.82 3.61 -8.37
N VAL A 56 -5.69 3.36 -7.69
CA VAL A 56 -5.40 3.97 -6.38
C VAL A 56 -5.41 5.50 -6.52
N ILE A 57 -6.24 6.15 -5.71
CA ILE A 57 -6.35 7.60 -5.61
C ILE A 57 -5.68 8.02 -4.30
N GLU A 58 -4.76 8.97 -4.39
CA GLU A 58 -4.14 9.65 -3.26
C GLU A 58 -4.91 10.96 -3.02
N ILE A 59 -5.29 11.19 -1.77
CA ILE A 59 -5.85 12.45 -1.29
C ILE A 59 -4.84 13.04 -0.32
N ASP A 60 -4.28 14.16 -0.74
CA ASP A 60 -3.35 15.00 0.02
C ASP A 60 -4.05 16.35 0.21
N ASP A 61 -4.37 16.70 1.47
CA ASP A 61 -5.05 17.95 1.79
C ASP A 61 -4.08 19.13 2.00
N GLY A 62 -2.79 18.92 1.74
CA GLY A 62 -1.74 19.92 1.85
C GLY A 62 -1.41 20.28 3.30
N CYS A 63 -1.93 19.55 4.29
CA CYS A 63 -1.39 19.64 5.64
C CYS A 63 0.11 19.32 5.55
N TYR A 64 0.92 20.26 6.04
CA TYR A 64 2.33 19.99 6.24
C TYR A 64 2.36 18.75 7.14
N GLN A 65 2.85 17.61 6.60
CA GLN A 65 3.26 16.36 7.29
C GLN A 65 2.46 15.12 6.90
N GLY A 66 3.10 14.17 6.20
CA GLY A 66 2.99 12.70 6.34
C GLY A 66 1.62 11.99 6.34
N ASP A 67 0.52 12.73 6.15
CA ASP A 67 -0.85 12.28 6.37
C ASP A 67 -1.57 12.18 5.02
N TYR A 68 -1.71 10.96 4.53
CA TYR A 68 -2.34 10.68 3.25
C TYR A 68 -3.54 9.79 3.44
N LEU A 69 -4.62 10.10 2.72
CA LEU A 69 -5.75 9.19 2.58
C LEU A 69 -5.72 8.55 1.20
N TYR A 70 -5.68 7.23 1.15
CA TYR A 70 -5.77 6.49 -0.09
C TYR A 70 -7.15 5.88 -0.24
N ILE A 71 -7.73 6.00 -1.43
CA ILE A 71 -8.91 5.25 -1.87
C ILE A 71 -8.46 4.21 -2.88
N LEU A 72 -8.86 2.96 -2.64
CA LEU A 72 -8.53 1.80 -3.46
C LEU A 72 -9.84 1.25 -4.05
N PRO A 73 -10.24 1.65 -5.27
CA PRO A 73 -11.37 1.05 -5.96
C PRO A 73 -11.04 -0.39 -6.39
N ALA A 74 -12.02 -1.28 -6.39
CA ALA A 74 -11.92 -2.53 -7.16
C ALA A 74 -12.11 -2.27 -8.66
N SER A 75 -11.89 -3.30 -9.50
CA SER A 75 -12.12 -3.23 -10.95
C SER A 75 -13.51 -2.69 -11.30
N HIS A 76 -13.63 -2.12 -12.51
CA HIS A 76 -14.85 -1.44 -12.96
C HIS A 76 -16.08 -2.35 -12.82
N GLY A 77 -17.18 -1.79 -12.30
CA GLY A 77 -18.45 -2.50 -12.15
C GLY A 77 -18.61 -3.33 -10.88
N SER A 78 -17.57 -3.46 -10.04
CA SER A 78 -17.68 -4.16 -8.75
C SER A 78 -18.42 -3.37 -7.66
N GLY A 79 -18.40 -2.03 -7.74
CA GLY A 79 -18.97 -1.13 -6.73
C GLY A 79 -18.22 -1.14 -5.38
N LYS A 80 -17.09 -1.84 -5.27
CA LYS A 80 -16.33 -1.96 -4.02
C LYS A 80 -15.17 -0.98 -3.95
N PHE A 81 -14.97 -0.42 -2.76
CA PHE A 81 -13.91 0.53 -2.46
C PHE A 81 -13.36 0.25 -1.06
N TRP A 82 -12.05 0.45 -0.91
CA TRP A 82 -11.40 0.47 0.39
C TRP A 82 -10.71 1.81 0.60
N CYS A 83 -10.46 2.15 1.86
CA CYS A 83 -9.62 3.27 2.22
C CYS A 83 -8.59 2.87 3.26
N VAL A 84 -7.49 3.62 3.28
CA VAL A 84 -6.48 3.56 4.31
C VAL A 84 -5.91 4.95 4.52
N SER A 85 -5.83 5.39 5.77
CA SER A 85 -5.02 6.53 6.15
C SER A 85 -3.63 6.06 6.49
N VAL A 86 -2.66 6.84 6.08
CA VAL A 86 -1.25 6.66 6.36
C VAL A 86 -0.79 7.92 7.07
N GLU A 87 -0.31 7.76 8.30
CA GLU A 87 0.16 8.84 9.16
C GLU A 87 1.57 8.46 9.61
N TYR A 88 2.58 8.82 8.82
CA TYR A 88 3.99 8.44 9.09
C TYR A 88 4.88 9.61 9.47
N GLY A 89 4.29 10.66 10.02
CA GLY A 89 5.00 11.62 10.86
C GLY A 89 5.49 12.88 10.15
N SER A 90 6.02 13.76 10.99
CA SER A 90 5.96 15.21 10.80
C SER A 90 7.28 15.91 10.47
N CYS A 91 8.34 15.14 10.31
CA CYS A 91 9.69 15.63 10.07
C CYS A 91 10.43 14.64 9.16
N ALA A 92 11.44 15.07 8.39
CA ALA A 92 12.23 14.16 7.52
C ALA A 92 12.89 13.01 8.30
N ALA A 93 13.27 13.25 9.56
CA ALA A 93 13.76 12.22 10.48
C ALA A 93 12.64 11.33 11.10
N CYS A 94 11.38 11.69 10.85
CA CYS A 94 10.17 11.04 11.36
C CYS A 94 9.40 10.34 10.23
N ASP A 95 9.55 10.80 8.99
CA ASP A 95 8.97 10.21 7.79
C ASP A 95 9.55 8.81 7.61
N THR A 96 8.68 7.82 7.83
CA THR A 96 9.12 6.43 7.89
C THR A 96 9.61 5.91 6.53
N LEU A 97 9.13 6.49 5.42
CA LEU A 97 9.57 6.08 4.09
C LEU A 97 10.92 6.72 3.73
N GLU A 98 11.08 8.02 3.98
CA GLU A 98 12.34 8.74 3.76
C GLU A 98 13.45 8.16 4.63
N ALA A 99 13.19 7.95 5.92
CA ALA A 99 14.13 7.30 6.84
C ALA A 99 14.53 5.90 6.36
N ALA A 100 13.59 5.13 5.80
CA ALA A 100 13.90 3.84 5.19
C ALA A 100 14.79 4.01 3.95
N GLN A 101 14.52 4.97 3.06
CA GLN A 101 15.31 5.21 1.86
C GLN A 101 16.76 5.64 2.15
N GLU A 102 17.01 6.26 3.31
CA GLU A 102 18.35 6.68 3.74
C GLU A 102 19.23 5.53 4.29
N LEU A 103 18.68 4.33 4.48
CA LEU A 103 19.46 3.18 4.96
C LEU A 103 20.42 2.64 3.89
N ASP A 104 21.66 2.35 4.29
CA ASP A 104 22.67 1.78 3.40
C ASP A 104 22.42 0.29 3.10
N ASP A 105 21.86 -0.45 4.04
CA ASP A 105 21.61 -1.89 3.91
C ASP A 105 20.29 -2.16 3.17
N VAL A 106 20.38 -2.82 2.02
CA VAL A 106 19.22 -3.13 1.19
C VAL A 106 18.22 -4.04 1.91
N ASP A 107 18.69 -5.00 2.72
CA ASP A 107 17.77 -5.91 3.40
C ASP A 107 17.02 -5.21 4.54
N GLU A 108 17.63 -4.23 5.20
CA GLU A 108 16.97 -3.32 6.15
C GLU A 108 15.90 -2.47 5.45
N ARG A 109 16.24 -1.86 4.31
CA ARG A 109 15.27 -1.08 3.50
C ARG A 109 14.04 -1.88 3.15
N ILE A 110 14.24 -3.09 2.64
CA ILE A 110 13.13 -3.98 2.27
C ILE A 110 12.29 -4.34 3.49
N ARG A 111 12.90 -4.59 4.66
CA ARG A 111 12.15 -4.84 5.89
C ARG A 111 11.25 -3.66 6.27
N GLU A 112 11.75 -2.43 6.16
CA GLU A 112 10.96 -1.22 6.43
C GLU A 112 9.79 -1.07 5.44
N TYR A 113 10.02 -1.23 4.13
CA TYR A 113 8.94 -1.18 3.14
C TYR A 113 7.88 -2.27 3.36
N MET A 114 8.31 -3.47 3.77
CA MET A 114 7.39 -4.55 4.10
C MET A 114 6.57 -4.27 5.36
N MET A 115 7.15 -3.56 6.33
CA MET A 115 6.44 -3.09 7.51
C MET A 115 5.38 -2.03 7.16
N LEU A 116 5.72 -1.07 6.29
CA LEU A 116 4.76 -0.10 5.75
C LEU A 116 3.59 -0.80 5.02
N ALA A 117 3.90 -1.76 4.15
CA ALA A 117 2.88 -2.54 3.45
C ALA A 117 1.99 -3.35 4.41
N LEU A 118 2.56 -3.92 5.48
CA LEU A 118 1.79 -4.61 6.51
C LEU A 118 0.81 -3.64 7.19
N HIS A 119 1.28 -2.47 7.62
CA HIS A 119 0.41 -1.46 8.24
C HIS A 119 -0.72 -1.02 7.31
N ILE A 120 -0.45 -0.86 6.00
CA ILE A 120 -1.48 -0.59 5.00
C ILE A 120 -2.55 -1.70 5.01
N VAL A 121 -2.15 -2.98 4.94
CA VAL A 121 -3.09 -4.12 4.98
C VAL A 121 -3.91 -4.13 6.28
N GLN A 122 -3.29 -3.80 7.41
CA GLN A 122 -3.95 -3.77 8.70
C GLN A 122 -4.96 -2.61 8.81
N GLY A 123 -4.63 -1.47 8.22
CA GLY A 123 -5.41 -0.22 8.23
C GLY A 123 -6.53 -0.17 7.19
N LEU A 124 -6.51 -1.02 6.17
CA LEU A 124 -7.56 -1.06 5.14
C LEU A 124 -8.95 -1.30 5.73
N LYS A 125 -9.89 -0.43 5.35
CA LYS A 125 -11.32 -0.50 5.68
C LYS A 125 -12.14 -0.50 4.39
N GLU A 126 -13.11 -1.40 4.28
CA GLU A 126 -14.09 -1.36 3.19
C GLU A 126 -15.04 -0.18 3.42
N LEU A 127 -15.25 0.63 2.39
CA LEU A 127 -16.19 1.74 2.43
C LEU A 127 -17.60 1.23 2.13
N PRO A 128 -18.59 1.45 3.02
CA PRO A 128 -19.98 1.23 2.67
C PRO A 128 -20.42 2.34 1.72
N LEU A 129 -20.76 1.99 0.49
CA LEU A 129 -21.42 2.86 -0.48
C LEU A 129 -22.90 2.50 -0.60
#